data_AF-G0UJR5-F1
#
_entry.id   AF-G0UJR5-F1
#
_cell.length_a   1.000
_cell.length_b   1.000
_cell.length_c   1.000
_cell.angle_alpha   90.00
_cell.angle_beta   90.00
_cell.angle_gamma   90.00
#
_symmetry.space_group_name_H-M   'P 1'
#
loop_
_entity.id
_entity.type
_entity.pdbx_description
1 polymer ?
#
loop_
_entity_poly.entity_id
_entity_poly.type
_entity_poly.pdbx_seq_one_letter_code
_entity_poly.pdbx_strand_id
1 'polypeptide(L)'
;MRRSLCHFARISKGMQNLTHLEVFTQLQLGIHPPLSTQRHFLRQHFGVEMENRGITETKLAAMDGHLCTQLLRRLLFERYLSVPFRLFTFDLEFTGPLVLGPDGPTEEIMEFGFYSPARDKLFSCLVRPGNNRRVSPEASAITRITQEMLENDGLPFCDAWNKVLGFLNTPEPDELPGAEKRILLLSHGGKLADVSFIKCTLEASGMELPSNIIFGDTFHLIRDAHRRRPVTLDKHPPTWGLTDLVQWLRIPPTLPAHRAGNDAKMTWDALYHTLERYGDEDLTPREQLVSRFFDVDAKHAMGQEGRRAHAQMDGTLENDANYMEASDSDSLKLDFDDIFSRDGRQNTKEGSPTNEMDLNASKAAPVAEDSSREGTRGKKRKGRRSTNASADSGESADGVEEFIV
;
A
#
# COMPACT_ATOMS: atom_id res chain seq x y z
N MET A 1 34.67 -43.22 -17.69
CA MET A 1 33.22 -43.33 -17.45
C MET A 1 32.78 -42.22 -16.50
N ARG A 2 32.12 -41.17 -16.99
CA ARG A 2 31.44 -40.15 -16.17
C ARG A 2 30.00 -40.08 -16.64
N ARG A 3 29.05 -40.43 -15.77
CA ARG A 3 27.61 -40.34 -16.05
C ARG A 3 27.15 -38.91 -15.76
N SER A 4 26.70 -38.22 -16.81
CA SER A 4 25.85 -37.03 -16.72
C SER A 4 24.45 -37.47 -16.29
N LEU A 5 23.95 -36.93 -15.19
CA LEU A 5 22.55 -37.05 -14.78
C LEU A 5 21.81 -35.83 -15.32
N CYS A 6 21.32 -35.94 -16.56
CA CYS A 6 20.28 -35.05 -17.07
C CYS A 6 18.96 -35.45 -16.40
N HIS A 7 18.49 -34.69 -15.41
CA HIS A 7 17.10 -34.74 -15.00
C HIS A 7 16.24 -34.00 -16.04
N PHE A 8 15.86 -34.72 -17.10
CA PHE A 8 14.67 -34.37 -17.87
C PHE A 8 13.45 -34.69 -17.02
N ALA A 9 12.84 -33.66 -16.44
CA ALA A 9 11.49 -33.79 -15.91
C ALA A 9 10.54 -34.09 -17.08
N ARG A 10 9.76 -35.16 -16.93
CA ARG A 10 8.77 -35.65 -17.89
C ARG A 10 7.76 -34.57 -18.23
N ILE A 11 7.64 -34.24 -19.52
CA ILE A 11 6.47 -33.59 -20.11
C ILE A 11 5.43 -34.66 -20.45
N SER A 12 4.15 -34.27 -20.38
CA SER A 12 2.93 -34.92 -20.90
C SER A 12 2.15 -35.84 -19.94
N LYS A 13 1.12 -35.27 -19.28
CA LYS A 13 -0.31 -35.46 -19.60
C LYS A 13 -1.18 -34.57 -18.68
N GLY A 14 -1.99 -33.68 -19.27
CA GLY A 14 -3.06 -32.94 -18.57
C GLY A 14 -3.01 -31.40 -18.57
N MET A 15 -2.46 -30.70 -19.56
CA MET A 15 -2.47 -29.22 -19.60
C MET A 15 -3.82 -28.58 -19.97
N GLN A 16 -4.90 -29.38 -20.09
CA GLN A 16 -6.26 -28.87 -20.32
C GLN A 16 -6.95 -28.36 -19.03
N ASN A 17 -6.31 -28.55 -17.87
CA ASN A 17 -6.91 -28.26 -16.56
C ASN A 17 -6.01 -27.38 -15.68
N LEU A 18 -5.17 -26.53 -16.29
CA LEU A 18 -4.40 -25.57 -15.50
C LEU A 18 -5.37 -24.58 -14.84
N THR A 19 -5.16 -24.30 -13.57
CA THR A 19 -5.85 -23.24 -12.85
C THR A 19 -5.19 -21.89 -13.11
N HIS A 20 -5.91 -20.79 -12.87
CA HIS A 20 -5.32 -19.44 -12.93
C HIS A 20 -4.07 -19.33 -12.06
N LEU A 21 -4.11 -19.91 -10.85
CA LEU A 21 -2.99 -19.87 -9.91
C LEU A 21 -1.74 -20.58 -10.45
N GLU A 22 -1.90 -21.74 -11.10
CA GLU A 22 -0.77 -22.48 -11.65
C GLU A 22 -0.09 -21.72 -12.79
N VAL A 23 -0.87 -21.15 -13.71
CA VAL A 23 -0.33 -20.35 -14.82
C VAL A 23 0.33 -19.08 -14.29
N PHE A 24 -0.31 -18.40 -13.33
CA PHE A 24 0.25 -17.21 -12.69
C PHE A 24 1.59 -17.51 -12.01
N THR A 25 1.67 -18.62 -11.25
CA THR A 25 2.90 -19.05 -10.58
C THR A 25 4.00 -19.39 -11.59
N GLN A 26 3.67 -20.07 -12.69
CA GLN A 26 4.64 -20.34 -13.76
C GLN A 26 5.20 -19.05 -14.36
N LEU A 27 4.34 -18.08 -14.67
CA LEU A 27 4.75 -16.80 -15.20
C LEU A 27 5.63 -15.99 -14.23
N GLN A 28 5.31 -16.03 -12.92
CA GLN A 28 6.16 -15.41 -11.89
C GLN A 28 7.56 -16.04 -11.80
N LEU A 29 7.67 -17.33 -12.11
CA LEU A 29 8.96 -18.05 -12.17
C LEU A 29 9.69 -17.86 -13.51
N GLY A 30 9.16 -17.06 -14.43
CA GLY A 30 9.72 -16.89 -15.78
C GLY A 30 9.48 -18.09 -16.70
N ILE A 31 8.55 -18.98 -16.34
CA ILE A 31 8.18 -20.15 -17.13
C ILE A 31 6.98 -19.78 -17.99
N HIS A 32 7.19 -19.68 -19.31
CA HIS A 32 6.13 -19.35 -20.26
C HIS A 32 5.49 -20.63 -20.84
N PRO A 33 4.17 -20.83 -20.70
CA PRO A 33 3.48 -21.94 -21.37
C PRO A 33 3.66 -21.83 -22.90
N PRO A 34 3.61 -22.95 -23.65
CA PRO A 34 3.62 -22.92 -25.10
C PRO A 34 2.49 -22.03 -25.67
N LEU A 35 2.72 -21.36 -26.80
CA LEU A 35 1.74 -20.42 -27.40
C LEU A 35 0.36 -21.05 -27.62
N SER A 36 0.30 -22.30 -28.06
CA SER A 36 -0.97 -23.03 -28.21
C SER A 36 -1.72 -23.18 -26.88
N THR A 37 -1.00 -23.45 -25.79
CA THR A 37 -1.55 -23.52 -24.43
C THR A 37 -2.03 -22.15 -23.96
N GLN A 38 -1.25 -21.08 -24.18
CA GLN A 38 -1.64 -19.73 -23.78
C GLN A 38 -2.96 -19.31 -24.45
N ARG A 39 -3.05 -19.50 -25.78
CA ARG A 39 -4.27 -19.16 -26.54
C ARG A 39 -5.47 -19.99 -26.09
N HIS A 40 -5.26 -21.29 -25.85
CA HIS A 40 -6.33 -22.16 -25.35
C HIS A 40 -6.82 -21.70 -23.97
N PHE A 41 -5.88 -21.42 -23.06
CA PHE A 41 -6.18 -20.94 -21.71
C PHE A 41 -6.94 -19.61 -21.73
N LEU A 42 -6.50 -18.64 -22.54
CA LEU A 42 -7.17 -17.36 -22.71
C LEU A 42 -8.61 -17.52 -23.18
N ARG A 43 -8.85 -18.35 -24.20
CA ARG A 43 -10.21 -18.65 -24.69
C ARG A 43 -11.10 -19.30 -23.63
N GLN A 44 -10.53 -20.21 -22.84
CA GLN A 44 -11.29 -20.96 -21.85
C GLN A 44 -11.63 -20.14 -20.61
N HIS A 45 -10.74 -19.24 -20.18
CA HIS A 45 -10.80 -18.62 -18.86
C HIS A 45 -11.03 -17.10 -18.86
N PHE A 46 -10.84 -16.44 -20.00
CA PHE A 46 -10.90 -14.98 -20.12
C PHE A 46 -11.71 -14.51 -21.34
N GLY A 47 -12.70 -15.31 -21.78
CA GLY A 47 -13.50 -14.99 -22.96
C GLY A 47 -14.18 -13.61 -22.87
N VAL A 48 -14.81 -13.32 -21.73
CA VAL A 48 -15.51 -12.06 -21.48
C VAL A 48 -14.53 -10.89 -21.43
N GLU A 49 -13.42 -11.05 -20.72
CA GLU A 49 -12.40 -10.01 -20.58
C GLU A 49 -11.69 -9.71 -21.91
N MET A 50 -11.56 -10.70 -22.78
CA MET A 50 -11.06 -10.52 -24.15
C MET A 50 -12.08 -9.82 -25.05
N GLU A 51 -13.37 -10.18 -24.96
CA GLU A 51 -14.45 -9.55 -25.72
C GLU A 51 -14.58 -8.06 -25.38
N ASN A 52 -14.55 -7.72 -24.08
CA ASN A 52 -14.56 -6.33 -23.61
C ASN A 52 -13.37 -5.51 -24.12
N ARG A 53 -12.27 -6.17 -24.51
CA ARG A 53 -11.07 -5.54 -25.10
C ARG A 53 -11.08 -5.56 -26.63
N GLY A 54 -12.17 -6.01 -27.26
CA GLY A 54 -12.27 -6.16 -28.70
C GLY A 54 -11.30 -7.19 -29.29
N ILE A 55 -10.85 -8.15 -28.49
CA ILE A 55 -9.93 -9.22 -28.90
C ILE A 55 -10.76 -10.43 -29.33
N THR A 56 -10.96 -10.56 -30.64
CA THR A 56 -11.66 -11.71 -31.23
C THR A 56 -10.77 -12.96 -31.25
N GLU A 57 -11.38 -14.13 -31.45
CA GLU A 57 -10.63 -15.39 -31.62
C GLU A 57 -9.62 -15.31 -32.77
N THR A 58 -9.97 -14.60 -33.86
CA THR A 58 -9.08 -14.37 -35.00
C THR A 58 -7.89 -13.50 -34.61
N LYS A 59 -8.11 -12.42 -33.84
CA LYS A 59 -7.02 -11.58 -33.33
C LYS A 59 -6.10 -12.39 -32.40
N LEU A 60 -6.66 -13.17 -31.49
CA LEU A 60 -5.88 -14.04 -30.59
C LEU A 60 -5.07 -15.09 -31.36
N ALA A 61 -5.63 -15.68 -32.42
CA ALA A 61 -4.94 -16.63 -33.28
C ALA A 61 -3.79 -15.98 -34.08
N ALA A 62 -3.90 -14.69 -34.40
CA ALA A 62 -2.88 -13.92 -35.10
C ALA A 62 -1.77 -13.38 -34.17
N MET A 63 -2.02 -13.25 -32.85
CA MET A 63 -1.04 -12.76 -31.88
C MET A 63 0.20 -13.67 -31.81
N ASP A 64 1.39 -13.08 -31.88
CA ASP A 64 2.63 -13.81 -31.66
C ASP A 64 2.79 -14.26 -30.19
N GLY A 65 3.86 -15.01 -29.91
CA GLY A 65 4.15 -15.52 -28.58
C GLY A 65 4.36 -14.43 -27.53
N HIS A 66 4.91 -13.29 -27.91
CA HIS A 66 5.22 -12.19 -26.99
C HIS A 66 3.94 -11.48 -26.57
N LEU A 67 3.10 -11.08 -27.54
CA LEU A 67 1.82 -10.43 -27.30
C LEU A 67 0.86 -11.33 -26.52
N CYS A 68 0.81 -12.62 -26.85
CA CYS A 68 -0.03 -13.58 -26.13
C CYS A 68 0.42 -13.73 -24.67
N THR A 69 1.74 -13.73 -24.42
CA THR A 69 2.30 -13.81 -23.06
C THR A 69 1.99 -12.56 -22.26
N GLN A 70 2.10 -11.38 -22.87
CA GLN A 70 1.76 -10.10 -22.24
C GLN A 70 0.28 -10.04 -21.86
N LEU A 71 -0.62 -10.40 -22.80
CA LEU A 71 -2.05 -10.43 -22.54
C LEU A 71 -2.41 -11.40 -21.40
N LEU A 72 -1.86 -12.61 -21.44
CA LEU A 72 -2.07 -13.61 -20.40
C LEU A 72 -1.59 -13.15 -19.03
N ARG A 73 -0.37 -12.58 -18.98
CA ARG A 73 0.18 -12.03 -17.74
C ARG A 73 -0.72 -10.93 -17.20
N ARG A 74 -1.15 -10.00 -18.05
CA ARG A 74 -2.01 -8.89 -17.67
C ARG A 74 -3.33 -9.36 -17.07
N LEU A 75 -4.05 -10.23 -17.76
CA LEU A 75 -5.35 -10.73 -17.29
C LEU A 75 -5.26 -11.53 -15.99
N LEU A 76 -4.22 -12.35 -15.84
CA LEU A 76 -3.97 -13.06 -14.58
C LEU A 76 -3.59 -12.12 -13.45
N PHE A 77 -2.84 -11.06 -13.73
CA PHE A 77 -2.46 -10.06 -12.73
C PHE A 77 -3.65 -9.22 -12.30
N GLU A 78 -4.50 -8.79 -13.22
CA GLU A 78 -5.76 -8.11 -12.92
C GLU A 78 -6.66 -8.97 -12.03
N ARG A 79 -6.78 -10.27 -12.34
CA ARG A 79 -7.53 -11.22 -11.49
C ARG A 79 -6.86 -11.47 -10.12
N TYR A 80 -5.54 -11.45 -10.03
CA TYR A 80 -4.83 -11.52 -8.75
C TYR A 80 -5.12 -10.27 -7.89
N LEU A 81 -5.17 -9.11 -8.52
CA LEU A 81 -5.41 -7.83 -7.85
C LEU A 81 -6.88 -7.53 -7.56
N SER A 82 -7.83 -8.24 -8.17
CA SER A 82 -9.26 -8.00 -8.04
C SER A 82 -9.86 -8.44 -6.69
N VAL A 83 -9.04 -8.59 -5.63
CA VAL A 83 -9.55 -8.92 -4.30
C VAL A 83 -10.34 -7.71 -3.79
N PRO A 84 -11.65 -7.87 -3.51
CA PRO A 84 -12.45 -6.77 -2.98
C PRO A 84 -12.17 -6.62 -1.48
N PHE A 85 -11.88 -5.38 -1.06
CA PHE A 85 -11.68 -4.98 0.34
C PHE A 85 -12.05 -3.50 0.49
N ARG A 86 -12.39 -3.06 1.71
CA ARG A 86 -12.51 -1.65 2.08
C ARG A 86 -11.21 -1.15 2.69
N LEU A 87 -10.86 0.10 2.42
CA LEU A 87 -9.61 0.68 2.90
C LEU A 87 -9.87 1.91 3.76
N PHE A 88 -9.20 1.94 4.91
CA PHE A 88 -9.19 3.09 5.80
C PHE A 88 -7.80 3.31 6.36
N THR A 89 -7.50 4.56 6.64
CA THR A 89 -6.42 4.92 7.55
C THR A 89 -7.00 5.40 8.86
N PHE A 90 -6.25 5.23 9.94
CA PHE A 90 -6.70 5.65 11.26
C PHE A 90 -5.52 6.10 12.12
N ASP A 91 -5.86 6.89 13.12
CA ASP A 91 -4.96 7.37 14.17
C ASP A 91 -5.75 7.52 15.48
N LEU A 92 -5.06 7.60 16.60
CA LEU A 92 -5.65 7.70 17.94
C LEU A 92 -4.92 8.77 18.75
N GLU A 93 -5.68 9.55 19.51
CA GLU A 93 -5.10 10.40 20.56
C GLU A 93 -5.37 9.82 21.94
N PHE A 94 -4.46 10.09 22.87
CA PHE A 94 -4.46 9.48 24.21
C PHE A 94 -4.38 10.52 25.31
N THR A 95 -4.89 10.19 26.49
CA THR A 95 -4.91 11.09 27.67
C THR A 95 -3.52 11.50 28.16
N GLY A 96 -2.45 10.84 27.70
CA GLY A 96 -1.08 11.11 28.11
C GLY A 96 -0.06 10.38 27.23
N PRO A 97 1.23 10.42 27.59
CA PRO A 97 2.28 9.71 26.89
C PRO A 97 2.05 8.20 26.84
N LEU A 98 2.19 7.62 25.65
CA LEU A 98 1.97 6.20 25.39
C LEU A 98 2.95 5.29 26.15
N VAL A 99 2.47 4.64 27.21
CA VAL A 99 3.20 3.59 27.93
C VAL A 99 2.34 2.34 28.05
N LEU A 100 2.77 1.27 27.38
CA LEU A 100 2.24 -0.08 27.54
C LEU A 100 2.98 -0.78 28.68
N GLY A 101 2.31 -0.93 29.81
CA GLY A 101 2.80 -1.66 30.97
C GLY A 101 2.44 -3.15 30.93
N PRO A 102 2.88 -3.93 31.92
CA PRO A 102 2.51 -5.35 32.05
C PRO A 102 1.01 -5.55 32.28
N ASP A 103 0.33 -4.57 32.88
CA ASP A 103 -1.11 -4.60 33.18
C ASP A 103 -1.96 -3.95 32.06
N GLY A 104 -1.33 -3.64 30.92
CA GLY A 104 -1.97 -2.98 29.79
C GLY A 104 -1.57 -1.51 29.61
N PRO A 105 -2.30 -0.77 28.76
CA PRO A 105 -2.04 0.64 28.52
C PRO A 105 -2.30 1.46 29.79
N THR A 106 -1.35 2.31 30.15
CA THR A 106 -1.51 3.23 31.29
C THR A 106 -2.39 4.42 30.97
N GLU A 107 -2.52 4.77 29.70
CA GLU A 107 -3.32 5.89 29.19
C GLU A 107 -4.53 5.38 28.41
N GLU A 108 -5.55 6.22 28.32
CA GLU A 108 -6.80 5.88 27.65
C GLU A 108 -6.93 6.65 26.33
N ILE A 109 -7.69 6.07 25.40
CA ILE A 109 -8.02 6.71 24.12
C ILE A 109 -8.95 7.89 24.41
N MET A 110 -8.63 9.06 23.86
CA MET A 110 -9.44 10.28 23.97
C MET A 110 -9.97 10.78 22.61
N GLU A 111 -9.41 10.33 21.49
CA GLU A 111 -9.95 10.60 20.15
C GLU A 111 -9.75 9.38 19.25
N PHE A 112 -10.80 9.03 18.51
CA PHE A 112 -10.72 8.16 17.33
C PHE A 112 -10.66 9.02 16.08
N GLY A 113 -9.72 8.74 15.18
CA GLY A 113 -9.62 9.36 13.88
C GLY A 113 -9.56 8.32 12.78
N PHE A 114 -10.44 8.44 11.78
CA PHE A 114 -10.49 7.54 10.64
C PHE A 114 -10.67 8.33 9.36
N TYR A 115 -10.09 7.83 8.27
CA TYR A 115 -10.24 8.40 6.94
C TYR A 115 -10.52 7.29 5.92
N SER A 116 -11.49 7.53 5.04
CA SER A 116 -11.88 6.64 3.95
C SER A 116 -11.46 7.26 2.62
N PRO A 117 -10.38 6.77 1.98
CA PRO A 117 -9.91 7.32 0.70
C PRO A 117 -10.93 7.25 -0.42
N ALA A 118 -11.67 6.13 -0.52
CA ALA A 118 -12.66 5.93 -1.59
C ALA A 118 -13.84 6.90 -1.50
N ARG A 119 -14.16 7.39 -0.30
CA ARG A 119 -15.24 8.35 -0.06
C ARG A 119 -14.77 9.78 0.12
N ASP A 120 -13.45 10.00 0.21
CA ASP A 120 -12.83 11.23 0.71
C ASP A 120 -13.55 11.76 1.97
N LYS A 121 -13.73 10.86 2.96
CA LYS A 121 -14.45 11.17 4.20
C LYS A 121 -13.59 10.96 5.43
N LEU A 122 -13.56 12.00 6.26
CA LEU A 122 -12.95 11.99 7.58
C LEU A 122 -14.01 11.71 8.64
N PHE A 123 -13.65 10.89 9.62
CA PHE A 123 -14.40 10.64 10.84
C PHE A 123 -13.50 10.96 12.03
N SER A 124 -14.01 11.75 12.97
CA SER A 124 -13.38 11.99 14.26
C SER A 124 -14.44 11.89 15.36
N CYS A 125 -14.08 11.27 16.48
CA CYS A 125 -14.94 11.13 17.63
C CYS A 125 -14.12 11.23 18.92
N LEU A 126 -14.52 12.15 19.80
CA LEU A 126 -13.95 12.23 21.15
C LEU A 126 -14.47 11.09 22.02
N VAL A 127 -13.58 10.55 22.83
CA VAL A 127 -13.85 9.44 23.75
C VAL A 127 -13.64 9.94 25.16
N ARG A 128 -14.65 9.77 26.00
CA ARG A 128 -14.57 10.10 27.42
C ARG A 128 -13.77 9.01 28.14
N PRO A 129 -12.63 9.34 28.76
CA PRO A 129 -11.87 8.39 29.55
C PRO A 129 -12.69 7.87 30.73
N GLY A 130 -12.57 6.59 31.03
CA GLY A 130 -13.07 5.94 32.24
C GLY A 130 -12.27 6.32 33.50
N ASN A 131 -12.73 5.79 34.63
CA ASN A 131 -12.00 5.81 35.92
C ASN A 131 -11.51 7.18 36.41
N ASN A 132 -12.20 8.28 36.05
CA ASN A 132 -11.79 9.66 36.36
C ASN A 132 -10.39 10.02 35.83
N ARG A 133 -9.91 9.34 34.78
CA ARG A 133 -8.64 9.67 34.13
C ARG A 133 -8.74 11.08 33.56
N ARG A 134 -7.72 11.90 33.83
CA ARG A 134 -7.63 13.27 33.33
C ARG A 134 -6.64 13.35 32.18
N VAL A 135 -6.94 14.22 31.23
CA VAL A 135 -5.98 14.57 30.16
C VAL A 135 -4.77 15.26 30.80
N SER A 136 -3.57 14.77 30.47
CA SER A 136 -2.32 15.36 30.94
C SER A 136 -2.11 16.74 30.28
N PRO A 137 -1.45 17.69 30.95
CA PRO A 137 -1.12 18.98 30.36
C PRO A 137 -0.33 18.85 29.05
N GLU A 138 0.57 17.87 28.95
CA GLU A 138 1.36 17.60 27.76
C GLU A 138 0.49 17.11 26.60
N ALA A 139 -0.43 16.17 26.84
CA ALA A 139 -1.36 15.67 25.83
C ALA A 139 -2.29 16.79 25.34
N SER A 140 -2.81 17.61 26.25
CA SER A 140 -3.67 18.76 25.93
C SER A 140 -2.91 19.83 25.12
N ALA A 141 -1.65 20.11 25.46
CA ALA A 141 -0.84 21.09 24.72
C ALA A 141 -0.57 20.67 23.26
N ILE A 142 -0.41 19.38 23.02
CA ILE A 142 -0.12 18.81 21.70
C ILE A 142 -1.40 18.69 20.88
N THR A 143 -2.41 18.02 21.42
CA THR A 143 -3.65 17.65 20.70
C THR A 143 -4.70 18.76 20.68
N ARG A 144 -4.57 19.72 21.60
CA ARG A 144 -5.57 20.76 21.90
C ARG A 144 -6.91 20.19 22.36
N ILE A 145 -6.94 18.93 22.80
CA ILE A 145 -8.11 18.30 23.41
C ILE A 145 -8.07 18.59 24.90
N THR A 146 -9.08 19.33 25.39
CA THR A 146 -9.18 19.68 26.81
C THR A 146 -10.06 18.70 27.56
N GLN A 147 -9.89 18.65 28.89
CA GLN A 147 -10.76 17.89 29.77
C GLN A 147 -12.24 18.29 29.59
N GLU A 148 -12.52 19.58 29.46
CA GLU A 148 -13.87 20.12 29.23
C GLU A 148 -14.49 19.60 27.93
N MET A 149 -13.71 19.52 26.84
CA MET A 149 -14.19 18.93 25.57
C MET A 149 -14.57 17.45 25.74
N LEU A 150 -13.80 16.67 26.50
CA LEU A 150 -14.11 15.25 26.73
C LEU A 150 -15.34 15.06 27.64
N GLU A 151 -15.56 15.98 28.57
CA GLU A 151 -16.73 15.97 29.45
C GLU A 151 -18.02 16.35 28.72
N ASN A 152 -17.94 17.35 27.82
CA ASN A 152 -19.10 17.86 27.09
C ASN A 152 -19.41 17.02 25.83
N ASP A 153 -18.40 16.71 25.03
CA ASP A 153 -18.57 16.11 23.70
C ASP A 153 -18.11 14.65 23.63
N GLY A 154 -17.27 14.21 24.57
CA GLY A 154 -16.73 12.86 24.61
C GLY A 154 -17.80 11.81 24.91
N LEU A 155 -17.80 10.74 24.11
CA LEU A 155 -18.71 9.60 24.28
C LEU A 155 -18.07 8.50 25.14
N PRO A 156 -18.86 7.71 25.87
CA PRO A 156 -18.37 6.45 26.43
C PRO A 156 -17.72 5.59 25.34
N PHE A 157 -16.66 4.86 25.69
CA PHE A 157 -15.88 4.07 24.74
C PHE A 157 -16.74 3.16 23.85
N CYS A 158 -17.69 2.42 24.43
CA CYS A 158 -18.56 1.52 23.68
C CYS A 158 -19.40 2.25 22.61
N ASP A 159 -19.91 3.44 22.93
CA ASP A 159 -20.71 4.25 22.01
C ASP A 159 -19.84 4.83 20.89
N ALA A 160 -18.63 5.30 21.24
CA ALA A 160 -17.65 5.77 20.28
C ALA A 160 -17.23 4.65 19.31
N TRP A 161 -16.96 3.45 19.83
CA TRP A 161 -16.59 2.29 19.02
C TRP A 161 -17.73 1.85 18.11
N ASN A 162 -18.98 1.87 18.57
CA ASN A 162 -20.14 1.60 17.72
C ASN A 162 -20.26 2.61 16.56
N LYS A 163 -19.94 3.89 16.79
CA LYS A 163 -19.87 4.88 15.71
C LYS A 163 -18.73 4.59 14.73
N VAL A 164 -17.56 4.17 15.22
CA VAL A 164 -16.44 3.72 14.38
C VAL A 164 -16.89 2.56 13.50
N LEU A 165 -17.50 1.51 14.08
CA LEU A 165 -18.01 0.37 13.31
C LEU A 165 -19.04 0.79 12.28
N GLY A 166 -19.95 1.73 12.60
CA GLY A 166 -20.89 2.30 11.63
C GLY A 166 -20.18 2.98 10.46
N PHE A 167 -19.12 3.75 10.73
CA PHE A 167 -18.31 4.40 9.71
C PHE A 167 -17.58 3.40 8.81
N LEU A 168 -16.97 2.35 9.40
CA LEU A 168 -16.25 1.29 8.69
C LEU A 168 -17.18 0.38 7.88
N ASN A 169 -18.41 0.17 8.36
CA ASN A 169 -19.40 -0.66 7.69
C ASN A 169 -20.15 0.06 6.56
N THR A 170 -19.96 1.36 6.39
CA THR A 170 -20.56 2.09 5.28
C THR A 170 -19.89 1.70 3.96
N PRO A 171 -20.65 1.29 2.92
CA PRO A 171 -20.12 0.94 1.61
C PRO A 171 -19.27 2.04 0.95
N GLU A 172 -18.25 1.62 0.20
CA GLU A 172 -17.51 2.50 -0.71
C GLU A 172 -18.33 2.75 -2.01
N PRO A 173 -18.09 3.86 -2.73
CA PRO A 173 -18.64 4.03 -4.08
C PRO A 173 -18.15 2.90 -4.98
N ASP A 174 -19.04 2.36 -5.82
CA ASP A 174 -18.73 1.27 -6.75
C ASP A 174 -18.09 0.03 -6.07
N GLU A 175 -18.46 -0.21 -4.80
CA GLU A 175 -17.93 -1.32 -4.01
C GLU A 175 -18.22 -2.68 -4.67
N LEU A 176 -17.16 -3.44 -4.91
CA LEU A 176 -17.26 -4.81 -5.42
C LEU A 176 -17.83 -5.77 -4.35
N PRO A 177 -18.68 -6.73 -4.73
CA PRO A 177 -19.24 -7.71 -3.79
C PRO A 177 -18.17 -8.44 -2.99
N GLY A 178 -18.35 -8.53 -1.66
CA GLY A 178 -17.43 -9.22 -0.77
C GLY A 178 -16.36 -8.32 -0.15
N ALA A 179 -16.29 -7.03 -0.49
CA ALA A 179 -15.40 -6.08 0.14
C ALA A 179 -15.73 -5.85 1.62
N GLU A 180 -17.00 -6.00 2.03
CA GLU A 180 -17.44 -5.92 3.43
C GLU A 180 -16.80 -7.00 4.33
N LYS A 181 -16.31 -8.08 3.73
CA LYS A 181 -15.63 -9.18 4.43
C LYS A 181 -14.16 -8.89 4.71
N ARG A 182 -13.61 -7.78 4.20
CA ARG A 182 -12.21 -7.41 4.34
C ARG A 182 -12.08 -5.90 4.54
N ILE A 183 -11.87 -5.48 5.78
CA ILE A 183 -11.67 -4.08 6.13
C ILE A 183 -10.19 -3.91 6.50
N LEU A 184 -9.42 -3.24 5.63
CA LEU A 184 -8.02 -2.92 5.89
C LEU A 184 -7.93 -1.57 6.62
N LEU A 185 -7.45 -1.59 7.86
CA LEU A 185 -7.18 -0.42 8.69
C LEU A 185 -5.67 -0.19 8.80
N LEU A 186 -5.20 0.96 8.35
CA LEU A 186 -3.78 1.32 8.32
C LEU A 186 -3.49 2.48 9.28
N SER A 187 -2.53 2.32 10.19
CA SER A 187 -2.03 3.43 11.02
C SER A 187 -0.55 3.72 10.77
N HIS A 188 -0.07 4.83 11.33
CA HIS A 188 1.33 5.26 11.20
C HIS A 188 1.97 5.42 12.58
N GLY A 189 2.98 4.60 12.89
CA GLY A 189 3.66 4.74 14.18
C GLY A 189 4.77 3.71 14.44
N GLY A 190 4.87 2.66 13.63
CA GLY A 190 5.75 1.54 13.94
C GLY A 190 5.19 0.68 15.06
N LYS A 191 5.31 -0.65 14.92
CA LYS A 191 4.95 -1.65 15.98
C LYS A 191 3.47 -1.74 16.35
N LEU A 192 2.56 -1.17 15.55
CA LEU A 192 1.11 -1.31 15.74
C LEU A 192 0.65 -0.91 17.16
N ALA A 193 1.18 0.20 17.70
CA ALA A 193 0.83 0.69 19.02
C ALA A 193 -0.69 0.95 19.13
N ASP A 194 -1.26 1.70 18.18
CA ASP A 194 -2.70 2.02 18.14
C ASP A 194 -3.57 0.77 18.14
N VAL A 195 -3.15 -0.27 17.40
CA VAL A 195 -3.83 -1.56 17.34
C VAL A 195 -3.82 -2.26 18.69
N SER A 196 -2.68 -2.18 19.39
CA SER A 196 -2.54 -2.77 20.73
C SER A 196 -3.47 -2.07 21.72
N PHE A 197 -3.56 -0.74 21.65
CA PHE A 197 -4.49 0.03 22.49
C PHE A 197 -5.95 -0.29 22.16
N ILE A 198 -6.36 -0.30 20.89
CA ILE A 198 -7.72 -0.71 20.49
C ILE A 198 -8.06 -2.09 21.05
N LYS A 199 -7.17 -3.08 20.88
CA LYS A 199 -7.40 -4.45 21.35
C LYS A 199 -7.54 -4.52 22.88
N CYS A 200 -6.63 -3.89 23.62
CA CYS A 200 -6.68 -3.87 25.08
C CYS A 200 -7.94 -3.16 25.60
N THR A 201 -8.32 -2.02 25.01
CA THR A 201 -9.51 -1.28 25.45
C THR A 201 -10.81 -2.00 25.09
N LEU A 202 -10.87 -2.69 23.94
CA LEU A 202 -11.98 -3.58 23.60
C LEU A 202 -12.14 -4.72 24.61
N GLU A 203 -11.04 -5.42 24.91
CA GLU A 203 -11.03 -6.50 25.89
C GLU A 203 -11.47 -6.02 27.28
N ALA A 204 -10.93 -4.89 27.75
CA ALA A 204 -11.31 -4.28 29.03
C ALA A 204 -12.79 -3.84 29.06
N SER A 205 -13.36 -3.51 27.91
CA SER A 205 -14.78 -3.10 27.76
C SER A 205 -15.71 -4.29 27.50
N GLY A 206 -15.20 -5.52 27.45
CA GLY A 206 -15.99 -6.72 27.13
C GLY A 206 -16.52 -6.74 25.69
N MET A 207 -15.84 -6.04 24.78
CA MET A 207 -16.19 -5.97 23.36
C MET A 207 -15.22 -6.80 22.52
N GLU A 208 -15.73 -7.36 21.42
CA GLU A 208 -14.90 -8.11 20.48
C GLU A 208 -14.49 -7.25 19.28
N LEU A 209 -13.26 -7.44 18.82
CA LEU A 209 -12.79 -6.90 17.55
C LEU A 209 -13.38 -7.75 16.40
N PRO A 210 -14.10 -7.15 15.43
CA PRO A 210 -14.60 -7.87 14.27
C PRO A 210 -13.50 -8.60 13.49
N SER A 211 -13.74 -9.87 13.16
CA SER A 211 -12.75 -10.75 12.52
C SER A 211 -12.43 -10.38 11.06
N ASN A 212 -13.28 -9.57 10.43
CA ASN A 212 -13.07 -9.03 9.08
C ASN A 212 -12.14 -7.81 9.05
N ILE A 213 -11.71 -7.30 10.20
CA ILE A 213 -10.77 -6.18 10.30
C ILE A 213 -9.33 -6.68 10.29
N ILE A 214 -8.55 -6.14 9.35
CA ILE A 214 -7.12 -6.43 9.18
C ILE A 214 -6.36 -5.15 9.43
N PHE A 215 -5.37 -5.20 10.32
CA PHE A 215 -4.53 -4.05 10.63
C PHE A 215 -3.22 -4.08 9.86
N GLY A 216 -2.76 -2.91 9.43
CA GLY A 216 -1.45 -2.73 8.80
C GLY A 216 -0.72 -1.51 9.33
N ASP A 217 0.61 -1.55 9.22
CA ASP A 217 1.50 -0.47 9.62
C ASP A 217 2.09 0.20 8.37
N THR A 218 1.71 1.45 8.14
CA THR A 218 2.20 2.21 6.99
C THR A 218 3.70 2.52 7.10
N PHE A 219 4.26 2.57 8.31
CA PHE A 219 5.68 2.88 8.53
C PHE A 219 6.60 1.92 7.75
N HIS A 220 6.30 0.62 7.80
CA HIS A 220 7.08 -0.39 7.11
C HIS A 220 6.85 -0.37 5.60
N LEU A 221 5.61 -0.15 5.14
CA LEU A 221 5.28 -0.03 3.72
C LEU A 221 6.04 1.14 3.08
N ILE A 222 5.97 2.31 3.71
CA ILE A 222 6.63 3.53 3.25
C ILE A 222 8.14 3.34 3.20
N ARG A 223 8.73 2.82 4.27
CA ARG A 223 10.18 2.59 4.34
C ARG A 223 10.65 1.59 3.30
N ASP A 224 9.89 0.54 3.03
CA ASP A 224 10.24 -0.48 2.04
C ASP A 224 10.13 0.02 0.60
N ALA A 225 9.06 0.76 0.26
CA ALA A 225 8.94 1.41 -1.05
C ALA A 225 10.11 2.39 -1.26
N HIS A 226 10.39 3.20 -0.25
CA HIS A 226 11.50 4.15 -0.30
C HIS A 226 12.88 3.49 -0.48
N ARG A 227 13.12 2.28 0.03
CA ARG A 227 14.39 1.56 -0.21
C ARG A 227 14.64 1.21 -1.67
N ARG A 228 13.61 1.20 -2.50
CA ARG A 228 13.68 0.90 -3.94
C ARG A 228 13.94 2.15 -4.78
N ARG A 229 14.00 3.34 -4.17
CA ARG A 229 14.26 4.59 -4.88
C ARG A 229 15.59 4.53 -5.66
N PRO A 230 15.66 5.15 -6.85
CA PRO A 230 16.93 5.47 -7.48
C PRO A 230 17.79 6.29 -6.52
N VAL A 231 19.11 6.10 -6.54
CA VAL A 231 20.03 6.87 -5.69
C VAL A 231 20.02 8.33 -6.14
N THR A 232 19.18 9.15 -5.52
CA THR A 232 19.12 10.60 -5.71
C THR A 232 19.78 11.33 -4.55
N LEU A 233 20.15 12.60 -4.79
CA LEU A 233 20.72 13.51 -3.79
C LEU A 233 19.74 13.88 -2.67
N ASP A 234 18.44 13.58 -2.84
CA ASP A 234 17.42 13.86 -1.84
C ASP A 234 17.64 13.00 -0.59
N LYS A 235 17.91 13.70 0.51
CA LYS A 235 18.06 13.10 1.84
C LYS A 235 16.73 12.48 2.25
N HIS A 236 16.81 11.42 3.05
CA HIS A 236 15.65 10.89 3.77
C HIS A 236 14.96 12.00 4.59
N PRO A 237 13.67 11.85 4.93
CA PRO A 237 13.05 12.77 5.88
C PRO A 237 13.83 12.78 7.21
N PRO A 238 13.83 13.90 7.96
CA PRO A 238 14.57 14.01 9.23
C PRO A 238 14.20 12.90 10.22
N THR A 239 12.91 12.58 10.31
CA THR A 239 12.39 11.39 10.96
C THR A 239 11.40 10.68 10.05
N TRP A 240 11.05 9.45 10.39
CA TRP A 240 9.95 8.72 9.76
C TRP A 240 8.61 8.99 10.46
N GLY A 241 8.50 10.06 11.25
CA GLY A 241 7.23 10.52 11.80
C GLY A 241 6.37 11.16 10.72
N LEU A 242 5.06 11.15 10.92
CA LEU A 242 4.09 11.54 9.89
C LEU A 242 4.30 12.98 9.40
N THR A 243 4.45 13.94 10.32
CA THR A 243 4.64 15.36 9.99
C THR A 243 5.86 15.60 9.11
N ASP A 244 7.01 15.05 9.51
CA ASP A 244 8.26 15.17 8.75
C ASP A 244 8.14 14.51 7.38
N LEU A 245 7.44 13.38 7.31
CA LEU A 245 7.23 12.64 6.08
C LEU A 245 6.34 13.41 5.09
N VAL A 246 5.20 13.94 5.55
CA VAL A 246 4.27 14.73 4.72
C VAL A 246 4.95 16.00 4.21
N GLN A 247 5.71 16.68 5.06
CA GLN A 247 6.49 17.86 4.69
C GLN A 247 7.56 17.51 3.65
N TRP A 248 8.30 16.41 3.86
CA TRP A 248 9.32 15.93 2.94
C TRP A 248 8.73 15.52 1.58
N LEU A 249 7.57 14.85 1.57
CA LEU A 249 6.84 14.49 0.35
C LEU A 249 6.26 15.71 -0.38
N ARG A 250 6.23 16.89 0.27
CA ARG A 250 5.66 18.15 -0.23
C ARG A 250 4.18 18.00 -0.59
N ILE A 251 3.38 17.44 0.31
CA ILE A 251 1.95 17.22 0.11
C ILE A 251 1.16 18.43 0.68
N PRO A 252 0.49 19.24 -0.16
CA PRO A 252 -0.41 20.29 0.30
C PRO A 252 -1.89 19.82 0.36
N PRO A 253 -2.74 20.43 1.21
CA PRO A 253 -2.38 21.27 2.35
C PRO A 253 -1.93 20.40 3.54
N THR A 254 -0.95 20.88 4.30
CA THR A 254 -0.59 20.25 5.58
C THR A 254 -1.70 20.56 6.58
N LEU A 255 -2.43 19.53 7.01
CA LEU A 255 -3.47 19.67 8.03
C LEU A 255 -2.82 19.90 9.41
N PRO A 256 -3.54 20.51 10.37
CA PRO A 256 -3.07 20.57 11.75
C PRO A 256 -2.82 19.15 12.29
N ALA A 257 -1.57 18.88 12.68
CA ALA A 257 -1.16 17.62 13.28
C ALA A 257 -1.77 17.43 14.68
N HIS A 258 -1.73 16.21 15.18
CA HIS A 258 -2.18 15.82 16.53
C HIS A 258 -3.69 15.97 16.72
N ARG A 259 -4.42 15.77 15.63
CA ARG A 259 -5.85 15.49 15.66
C ARG A 259 -6.04 14.21 14.89
N ALA A 260 -6.57 13.20 15.55
CA ALA A 260 -6.57 11.83 15.02
C ALA A 260 -7.17 11.77 13.60
N GLY A 261 -8.24 12.52 13.34
CA GLY A 261 -8.86 12.55 12.00
C GLY A 261 -7.94 13.12 10.91
N ASN A 262 -7.20 14.18 11.22
CA ASN A 262 -6.25 14.80 10.29
C ASN A 262 -5.05 13.88 10.07
N ASP A 263 -4.55 13.28 11.15
CA ASP A 263 -3.40 12.38 11.12
C ASP A 263 -3.74 11.09 10.37
N ALA A 264 -4.99 10.60 10.47
CA ALA A 264 -5.50 9.53 9.63
C ALA A 264 -5.47 9.90 8.14
N LYS A 265 -5.93 11.09 7.75
CA LYS A 265 -5.87 11.53 6.34
C LYS A 265 -4.43 11.70 5.88
N MET A 266 -3.59 12.37 6.66
CA MET A 266 -2.17 12.55 6.35
C MET A 266 -1.43 11.21 6.22
N THR A 267 -1.81 10.21 7.01
CA THR A 267 -1.28 8.84 6.89
C THR A 267 -1.58 8.25 5.52
N TRP A 268 -2.80 8.44 5.02
CA TRP A 268 -3.14 8.00 3.66
C TRP A 268 -2.34 8.77 2.62
N ASP A 269 -2.31 10.10 2.70
CA ASP A 269 -1.63 10.93 1.72
C ASP A 269 -0.14 10.57 1.64
N ALA A 270 0.51 10.35 2.79
CA ALA A 270 1.90 9.93 2.87
C ALA A 270 2.14 8.55 2.25
N LEU A 271 1.28 7.57 2.54
CA LEU A 271 1.36 6.24 1.95
C LEU A 271 1.13 6.29 0.43
N TYR A 272 0.05 6.94 0.00
CA TYR A 272 -0.37 7.06 -1.38
C TYR A 272 0.76 7.63 -2.24
N HIS A 273 1.28 8.81 -1.88
CA HIS A 273 2.35 9.44 -2.66
C HIS A 273 3.67 8.69 -2.59
N THR A 274 3.94 7.95 -1.50
CA THR A 274 5.13 7.10 -1.44
C THR A 274 5.01 5.92 -2.40
N LEU A 275 3.87 5.23 -2.43
CA LEU A 275 3.64 4.10 -3.34
C LEU A 275 3.51 4.55 -4.79
N GLU A 276 2.98 5.74 -5.04
CA GLU A 276 2.92 6.35 -6.36
C GLU A 276 4.33 6.69 -6.90
N ARG A 277 5.21 7.26 -6.07
CA ARG A 277 6.57 7.65 -6.52
C ARG A 277 7.60 6.53 -6.52
N TYR A 278 7.50 5.60 -5.56
CA TYR A 278 8.56 4.62 -5.28
C TYR A 278 8.05 3.18 -5.19
N GLY A 279 6.76 2.98 -5.42
CA GLY A 279 6.16 1.65 -5.49
C GLY A 279 6.39 0.99 -6.84
N ASP A 280 5.47 0.12 -7.21
CA ASP A 280 5.45 -0.53 -8.52
C ASP A 280 4.78 0.40 -9.54
N GLU A 281 5.50 0.80 -10.59
CA GLU A 281 5.03 1.76 -11.61
C GLU A 281 3.83 1.26 -12.40
N ASP A 282 3.65 -0.06 -12.48
CA ASP A 282 2.55 -0.69 -13.20
C ASP A 282 1.25 -0.73 -12.36
N LEU A 283 1.32 -0.43 -11.05
CA LEU A 283 0.24 -0.68 -10.10
C LEU A 283 -0.20 0.59 -9.36
N THR A 284 -1.51 0.75 -9.20
CA THR A 284 -2.04 1.80 -8.33
C THR A 284 -1.63 1.54 -6.87
N PRO A 285 -1.53 2.60 -6.03
CA PRO A 285 -1.24 2.44 -4.60
C PRO A 285 -2.15 1.43 -3.89
N ARG A 286 -3.43 1.36 -4.27
CA ARG A 286 -4.40 0.40 -3.70
C ARG A 286 -4.07 -1.04 -4.08
N GLU A 287 -3.77 -1.30 -5.36
CA GLU A 287 -3.42 -2.64 -5.84
C GLU A 287 -2.14 -3.17 -5.20
N GLN A 288 -1.17 -2.29 -4.94
CA GLN A 288 0.06 -2.66 -4.24
C GLN A 288 -0.21 -3.23 -2.84
N LEU A 289 -1.33 -2.84 -2.19
CA LEU A 289 -1.74 -3.37 -0.88
C LEU A 289 -2.24 -4.82 -0.97
N VAL A 290 -2.80 -5.26 -2.10
CA VAL A 290 -3.30 -6.63 -2.28
C VAL A 290 -2.17 -7.63 -2.07
N SER A 291 -1.02 -7.41 -2.70
CA SER A 291 0.15 -8.27 -2.55
C SER A 291 0.71 -8.34 -1.12
N ARG A 292 0.40 -7.34 -0.28
CA ARG A 292 0.92 -7.22 1.09
C ARG A 292 -0.01 -7.82 2.13
N PHE A 293 -1.32 -7.63 1.97
CA PHE A 293 -2.31 -8.01 2.98
C PHE A 293 -3.21 -9.16 2.55
N PHE A 294 -3.36 -9.39 1.25
CA PHE A 294 -4.36 -10.29 0.68
C PHE A 294 -3.77 -11.31 -0.31
N ASP A 295 -2.46 -11.58 -0.26
CA ASP A 295 -1.81 -12.54 -1.17
C ASP A 295 -2.43 -13.94 -1.06
N VAL A 296 -2.75 -14.38 0.15
CA VAL A 296 -3.38 -15.69 0.40
C VAL A 296 -4.79 -15.71 -0.17
N ASP A 297 -5.59 -14.67 0.08
CA ASP A 297 -6.94 -14.52 -0.48
C ASP A 297 -6.93 -14.49 -2.02
N ALA A 298 -6.03 -13.71 -2.60
CA ALA A 298 -5.85 -13.58 -4.05
C ALA A 298 -5.50 -14.93 -4.68
N LYS A 299 -4.49 -15.62 -4.13
CA LYS A 299 -4.09 -16.96 -4.61
C LYS A 299 -5.22 -17.98 -4.45
N HIS A 300 -5.94 -17.92 -3.33
CA HIS A 300 -7.08 -18.80 -3.10
C HIS A 300 -8.20 -18.57 -4.12
N ALA A 301 -8.54 -17.31 -4.42
CA ALA A 301 -9.52 -16.96 -5.45
C ALA A 301 -9.11 -17.51 -6.83
N MET A 302 -7.83 -17.32 -7.21
CA MET A 302 -7.26 -17.88 -8.44
C MET A 302 -7.28 -19.42 -8.49
N GLY A 303 -7.23 -20.09 -7.34
CA GLY A 303 -7.28 -21.54 -7.23
C GLY A 303 -8.69 -22.15 -7.29
N GLN A 304 -9.72 -21.40 -6.88
CA GLN A 304 -11.10 -21.92 -6.80
C GLN A 304 -11.87 -21.88 -8.13
N GLU A 305 -11.64 -20.89 -8.98
CA GLU A 305 -12.36 -20.77 -10.26
C GLU A 305 -12.04 -21.90 -11.24
N GLY A 306 -10.84 -22.48 -11.17
CA GLY A 306 -10.48 -23.67 -11.96
C GLY A 306 -11.27 -24.93 -11.59
N ARG A 307 -11.93 -24.97 -10.41
CA ARG A 307 -12.74 -26.11 -9.96
C ARG A 307 -14.22 -25.97 -10.32
N ARG A 308 -14.76 -24.75 -10.40
CA ARG A 308 -16.18 -24.52 -10.77
C ARG A 308 -16.46 -24.90 -12.24
N ALA A 309 -15.49 -24.73 -13.13
CA ALA A 309 -15.58 -25.18 -14.52
C ALA A 309 -15.56 -26.72 -14.68
N HIS A 310 -15.30 -27.50 -13.62
CA HIS A 310 -15.32 -28.97 -13.64
C HIS A 310 -16.43 -29.59 -12.81
N ALA A 311 -17.01 -28.85 -11.86
CA ALA A 311 -18.15 -29.32 -11.07
C ALA A 311 -19.48 -29.34 -11.88
N GLN A 312 -19.51 -28.78 -13.10
CA GLN A 312 -20.70 -28.78 -13.96
C GLN A 312 -20.74 -29.91 -15.01
N MET A 313 -19.85 -30.91 -14.93
CA MET A 313 -19.91 -32.08 -15.82
C MET A 313 -20.58 -33.32 -15.23
N ASP A 314 -21.15 -33.23 -14.03
CA ASP A 314 -22.06 -34.26 -13.50
C ASP A 314 -23.41 -33.62 -13.18
N GLY A 315 -24.41 -34.00 -13.96
CA GLY A 315 -25.70 -33.36 -14.00
C GLY A 315 -26.55 -33.70 -12.78
N THR A 316 -26.54 -32.81 -11.78
CA THR A 316 -27.66 -32.65 -10.85
C THR A 316 -27.89 -31.16 -10.58
N LEU A 317 -29.00 -30.67 -11.12
CA LEU A 317 -29.58 -29.34 -10.96
C LEU A 317 -30.05 -29.11 -9.52
N GLU A 318 -29.80 -27.92 -8.97
CA GLU A 318 -30.79 -27.03 -8.33
C GLU A 318 -30.31 -25.58 -8.60
N ASN A 319 -30.91 -24.85 -9.56
CA ASN A 319 -32.01 -23.87 -9.42
C ASN A 319 -31.77 -22.87 -8.27
N ASP A 320 -31.80 -21.55 -8.39
CA ASP A 320 -32.52 -20.56 -9.23
C ASP A 320 -31.82 -19.19 -8.96
N ALA A 321 -31.98 -18.06 -9.65
CA ALA A 321 -32.50 -17.64 -10.95
C ALA A 321 -32.28 -16.10 -11.01
N ASN A 322 -32.00 -15.57 -12.22
CA ASN A 322 -32.32 -14.20 -12.70
C ASN A 322 -31.57 -12.99 -12.06
N TYR A 323 -31.13 -11.93 -12.75
CA TYR A 323 -31.29 -11.43 -14.12
C TYR A 323 -30.25 -10.30 -14.37
N MET A 324 -29.81 -10.13 -15.62
CA MET A 324 -29.25 -8.98 -16.41
C MET A 324 -28.93 -7.61 -15.73
N GLU A 325 -28.08 -6.71 -16.23
CA GLU A 325 -27.38 -6.49 -17.50
C GLU A 325 -26.25 -5.44 -17.28
N ALA A 326 -25.51 -5.19 -18.37
CA ALA A 326 -24.30 -4.39 -18.52
C ALA A 326 -24.26 -2.97 -17.93
N SER A 327 -23.05 -2.54 -17.57
CA SER A 327 -22.63 -1.14 -17.71
C SER A 327 -21.16 -1.09 -18.13
N ASP A 328 -20.93 -0.60 -19.34
CA ASP A 328 -19.63 -0.19 -19.87
C ASP A 328 -18.93 0.76 -18.89
N SER A 329 -17.64 0.53 -18.63
CA SER A 329 -16.77 1.54 -18.05
C SER A 329 -15.57 1.79 -18.96
N ASP A 330 -15.54 3.02 -19.48
CA ASP A 330 -14.46 3.60 -20.27
C ASP A 330 -13.15 3.57 -19.45
N SER A 331 -12.24 2.67 -19.80
CA SER A 331 -10.86 2.77 -19.32
C SER A 331 -9.87 2.29 -20.39
N LEU A 332 -9.08 3.26 -20.85
CA LEU A 332 -7.96 3.17 -21.79
C LEU A 332 -8.32 2.76 -23.23
N LYS A 333 -8.92 3.70 -23.98
CA LYS A 333 -8.85 3.72 -25.44
C LYS A 333 -7.39 3.93 -25.87
N LEU A 334 -6.69 2.82 -26.12
CA LEU A 334 -5.60 2.82 -27.10
C LEU A 334 -6.23 2.51 -28.46
N ASP A 335 -6.01 3.39 -29.41
CA ASP A 335 -6.47 3.20 -30.78
C ASP A 335 -5.61 2.14 -31.46
N PHE A 336 -6.15 0.93 -31.60
CA PHE A 336 -5.45 -0.19 -32.23
C PHE A 336 -5.32 -0.02 -33.76
N ASP A 337 -5.97 0.98 -34.36
CA ASP A 337 -5.85 1.26 -35.80
C ASP A 337 -4.52 1.97 -36.16
N ASP A 338 -3.86 2.60 -35.19
CA ASP A 338 -2.53 3.21 -35.36
C ASP A 338 -1.42 2.15 -35.56
N ILE A 339 -1.65 0.91 -35.12
CA ILE A 339 -0.68 -0.19 -35.25
C ILE A 339 -0.77 -0.88 -36.62
N PHE A 340 -1.92 -0.80 -37.30
CA PHE A 340 -2.16 -1.39 -38.62
C PHE A 340 -2.14 -0.37 -39.76
N SER A 341 -1.94 0.92 -39.46
CA SER A 341 -1.76 1.96 -40.47
C SER A 341 -0.48 1.72 -41.27
N ARG A 342 -0.67 1.47 -42.57
CA ARG A 342 0.32 0.88 -43.48
C ARG A 342 1.40 1.86 -43.99
N ASP A 343 1.58 3.01 -43.35
CA ASP A 343 2.53 4.05 -43.78
C ASP A 343 3.66 4.27 -42.78
N GLY A 344 4.32 3.18 -42.41
CA GLY A 344 5.65 3.22 -41.82
C GLY A 344 6.73 3.17 -42.90
N ARG A 345 7.01 4.28 -43.61
CA ARG A 345 8.37 4.78 -43.96
C ARG A 345 8.39 5.90 -45.03
N GLN A 346 9.16 6.94 -44.68
CA GLN A 346 9.78 8.02 -45.48
C GLN A 346 8.93 9.27 -45.77
N ASN A 347 9.24 10.34 -45.03
CA ASN A 347 9.65 11.61 -45.63
C ASN A 347 10.43 12.47 -44.61
N THR A 348 11.75 12.32 -44.60
CA THR A 348 12.69 13.34 -44.14
C THR A 348 13.47 13.86 -45.34
N LYS A 349 13.13 15.10 -45.75
CA LYS A 349 13.86 16.07 -46.60
C LYS A 349 12.81 17.14 -47.00
N GLU A 350 12.96 18.45 -46.86
CA GLU A 350 14.06 19.40 -46.69
C GLU A 350 13.50 20.68 -46.02
N GLY A 351 14.36 21.47 -45.36
CA GLY A 351 14.03 22.87 -45.03
C GLY A 351 14.68 23.44 -43.75
N SER A 352 16.00 23.67 -43.76
CA SER A 352 16.66 24.69 -42.92
C SER A 352 16.33 26.11 -43.46
N PRO A 353 16.68 27.27 -42.82
CA PRO A 353 17.67 27.49 -41.73
C PRO A 353 17.33 28.59 -40.68
N THR A 354 18.13 28.68 -39.60
CA THR A 354 19.00 29.85 -39.25
C THR A 354 19.82 29.62 -37.97
N ASN A 355 21.16 29.85 -38.09
CA ASN A 355 22.22 30.39 -37.19
C ASN A 355 22.07 30.29 -35.65
N GLU A 356 23.09 30.06 -34.81
CA GLU A 356 24.50 30.54 -34.77
C GLU A 356 25.41 29.44 -34.13
N MET A 357 26.58 29.11 -34.72
CA MET A 357 27.94 29.50 -34.26
C MET A 357 28.14 29.58 -32.73
N ASP A 358 28.87 28.63 -32.12
CA ASP A 358 30.27 28.89 -31.75
C ASP A 358 31.07 27.64 -31.28
N LEU A 359 32.39 27.76 -31.40
CA LEU A 359 33.48 26.78 -31.32
C LEU A 359 33.83 26.30 -29.89
N ASN A 360 34.27 25.04 -29.70
CA ASN A 360 35.70 24.72 -29.45
C ASN A 360 36.03 23.23 -29.20
N ALA A 361 37.24 22.88 -29.63
CA ALA A 361 37.95 21.60 -29.55
C ALA A 361 38.24 21.14 -28.10
N SER A 362 38.48 19.85 -27.79
CA SER A 362 39.79 19.18 -28.01
C SER A 362 39.75 17.70 -27.61
N LYS A 363 40.60 16.91 -28.29
CA LYS A 363 40.83 15.46 -28.13
C LYS A 363 41.76 15.10 -26.95
N ALA A 364 41.66 13.82 -26.60
CA ALA A 364 42.73 12.85 -26.24
C ALA A 364 43.00 12.53 -24.75
N ALA A 365 42.76 11.25 -24.42
CA ALA A 365 43.39 10.46 -23.35
C ALA A 365 44.88 10.17 -23.70
N PRO A 366 45.77 9.61 -22.82
CA PRO A 366 45.61 8.28 -22.20
C PRO A 366 46.29 8.01 -20.81
N VAL A 367 45.80 6.95 -20.13
CA VAL A 367 46.47 5.80 -19.45
C VAL A 367 47.64 5.98 -18.43
N ALA A 368 47.50 5.33 -17.26
CA ALA A 368 48.44 4.40 -16.54
C ALA A 368 48.36 4.61 -15.01
N GLU A 369 47.82 3.64 -14.25
CA GLU A 369 48.55 2.67 -13.39
C GLU A 369 49.39 3.31 -12.27
N ASP A 370 49.09 3.03 -11.00
CA ASP A 370 49.83 2.02 -10.21
C ASP A 370 49.27 1.89 -8.76
N SER A 371 49.53 0.69 -8.26
CA SER A 371 49.26 -0.05 -7.05
C SER A 371 49.48 0.57 -5.66
N SER A 372 48.94 -0.20 -4.68
CA SER A 372 49.38 -0.44 -3.28
C SER A 372 48.24 -0.14 -2.29
N ARG A 373 48.05 -0.81 -1.15
CA ARG A 373 48.44 -2.09 -0.53
C ARG A 373 47.56 -2.19 0.74
N GLU A 374 47.30 -3.41 1.23
CA GLU A 374 47.13 -3.79 2.66
C GLU A 374 46.07 -3.03 3.51
N GLY A 375 45.07 -3.65 4.16
CA GLY A 375 45.07 -4.92 4.87
C GLY A 375 45.48 -4.72 6.34
N THR A 376 44.52 -4.54 7.26
CA THR A 376 44.68 -5.01 8.65
C THR A 376 43.36 -5.07 9.42
N ARG A 377 43.09 -6.26 9.96
CA ARG A 377 42.10 -6.56 11.01
C ARG A 377 42.61 -6.04 12.36
N GLY A 378 41.70 -5.57 13.22
CA GLY A 378 41.99 -5.31 14.63
C GLY A 378 40.75 -5.31 15.53
N LYS A 379 40.52 -6.42 16.24
CA LYS A 379 39.56 -6.58 17.36
C LYS A 379 40.16 -6.02 18.66
N LYS A 380 39.34 -5.35 19.49
CA LYS A 380 39.18 -5.51 20.97
C LYS A 380 38.44 -4.29 21.53
N ARG A 381 37.22 -4.40 22.08
CA ARG A 381 36.85 -4.75 23.48
C ARG A 381 37.61 -3.95 24.55
N LYS A 382 36.85 -3.17 25.35
CA LYS A 382 36.51 -3.38 26.80
C LYS A 382 36.69 -2.11 27.67
N GLY A 383 35.74 -1.87 28.59
CA GLY A 383 35.90 -1.10 29.84
C GLY A 383 35.30 0.31 29.79
N ARG A 384 34.23 0.73 30.50
CA ARG A 384 33.70 0.57 31.88
C ARG A 384 34.12 1.74 32.80
N ARG A 385 33.11 2.25 33.55
CA ARG A 385 33.08 3.19 34.71
C ARG A 385 33.02 4.70 34.38
N SER A 386 31.93 5.41 34.72
CA SER A 386 31.48 5.93 36.05
C SER A 386 32.37 7.11 36.49
N THR A 387 31.92 8.29 36.91
CA THR A 387 30.87 8.69 37.88
C THR A 387 30.88 10.22 37.98
N ASN A 388 29.73 10.83 38.30
CA ASN A 388 29.49 12.03 39.16
C ASN A 388 30.19 13.36 38.75
N ALA A 389 29.72 14.58 39.08
CA ALA A 389 28.72 15.11 40.00
C ALA A 389 28.50 16.62 39.67
N SER A 390 27.34 17.16 40.09
CA SER A 390 27.13 18.48 40.74
C SER A 390 27.59 19.78 40.01
N ALA A 391 26.70 20.71 39.67
CA ALA A 391 26.00 21.72 40.51
C ALA A 391 26.69 23.09 40.49
N ASP A 392 25.98 24.12 40.01
CA ASP A 392 25.91 25.52 40.48
C ASP A 392 25.17 26.33 39.40
N SER A 393 23.97 26.87 39.65
CA SER A 393 23.61 28.06 40.46
C SER A 393 24.07 29.37 39.82
N GLY A 394 23.10 30.24 39.53
CA GLY A 394 23.32 31.60 39.03
C GLY A 394 22.00 32.30 38.72
N GLU A 395 21.31 32.74 39.78
CA GLU A 395 20.28 33.80 39.76
C GLU A 395 20.80 35.06 39.05
N SER A 396 20.00 35.78 38.28
CA SER A 396 19.27 37.03 38.65
C SER A 396 19.46 38.00 37.45
N ALA A 397 18.65 39.00 37.15
CA ALA A 397 17.32 39.46 37.50
C ALA A 397 16.95 40.53 36.45
N ASP A 398 15.68 40.95 36.48
CA ASP A 398 15.14 42.24 36.06
C ASP A 398 14.93 42.56 34.56
N GLY A 399 13.70 43.02 34.31
CA GLY A 399 13.29 43.65 33.07
C GLY A 399 11.77 43.76 32.90
N VAL A 400 11.10 44.40 33.85
CA VAL A 400 9.71 44.89 33.73
C VAL A 400 9.67 45.98 32.66
N GLU A 401 8.80 45.86 31.65
CA GLU A 401 8.15 47.05 31.07
C GLU A 401 6.76 46.70 30.51
N GLU A 402 5.79 47.37 31.12
CA GLU A 402 4.37 47.45 30.86
C GLU A 402 4.16 48.54 29.80
N PHE A 403 3.38 48.32 28.74
CA PHE A 403 2.57 49.39 28.15
C PHE A 403 1.33 48.84 27.40
N ILE A 404 0.22 49.43 27.80
CA ILE A 404 -1.16 49.37 27.31
C ILE A 404 -1.28 50.11 25.97
N VAL A 405 -1.99 49.52 24.99
CA VAL A 405 -3.24 50.02 24.37
C VAL A 405 -4.03 48.82 23.85
#